data_AF-A0A3C1GEL3-F1
#
_entry.id   AF-A0A3C1GEL3-F1
#
_cell.length_a   1.000
_cell.length_b   1.000
_cell.length_c   1.000
_cell.angle_alpha   90.00
_cell.angle_beta   90.00
_cell.angle_gamma   90.00
#
_symmetry.space_group_name_H-M   'P 1'
#
loop_
_entity.id
_entity.type
_entity.pdbx_description
1 polymer ?
#
loop_
_entity_poly.entity_id
_entity_poly.type
_entity_poly.pdbx_seq_one_letter_code
_entity_poly.pdbx_strand_id
1 'polypeptide(L)'
;MRHADRIAGAALLAFAIGFSAAALRYYPYWGPGGPGSGFLPFWLGVAMAALALMLFVGALRSREPGAPWLPAGAGLKRLAVVLGATVAFVALLNVVGMILGTVLFLVALLKFLEGYGWLTTLGVAAATAGVNYFVFTSWLRVPFPVSLLGF
;
A
#
# COMPACT_ATOMS: atom_id res chain seq x y z
N MET A 1 -7.36 -22.48 14.38
CA MET A 1 -6.78 -21.18 13.96
C MET A 1 -5.30 -21.31 13.62
N ARG A 2 -4.41 -21.78 14.51
CA ARG A 2 -2.96 -21.92 14.23
C ARG A 2 -2.55 -22.70 12.98
N HIS A 3 -3.21 -23.83 12.66
CA HIS A 3 -2.90 -24.57 11.43
C HIS A 3 -3.38 -23.82 10.18
N ALA A 4 -4.54 -23.15 10.26
CA ALA A 4 -5.08 -22.34 9.17
C ALA A 4 -4.20 -21.12 8.89
N ASP A 5 -3.70 -20.41 9.91
CA ASP A 5 -2.82 -19.25 9.73
C ASP A 5 -1.44 -19.64 9.17
N ARG A 6 -0.93 -20.82 9.54
CA ARG A 6 0.32 -21.36 8.99
C ARG A 6 0.16 -21.78 7.52
N ILE A 7 -0.94 -22.46 7.19
CA ILE A 7 -1.24 -22.87 5.81
C ILE A 7 -1.50 -21.64 4.95
N ALA A 8 -2.29 -20.67 5.44
CA ALA A 8 -2.56 -19.42 4.76
C ALA A 8 -1.28 -18.60 4.57
N GLY A 9 -0.45 -18.45 5.61
CA GLY A 9 0.83 -17.75 5.53
C GLY A 9 1.80 -18.41 4.54
N ALA A 10 1.94 -19.73 4.56
CA ALA A 10 2.78 -20.47 3.63
C ALA A 10 2.26 -20.39 2.18
N ALA A 11 0.94 -20.52 1.98
CA ALA A 11 0.31 -20.40 0.67
C ALA A 11 0.44 -18.99 0.10
N LEU A 12 0.21 -17.95 0.91
CA LEU A 12 0.42 -16.56 0.51
C LEU A 12 1.89 -16.27 0.20
N LEU A 13 2.83 -16.82 0.98
CA LEU A 13 4.25 -16.63 0.73
C LEU A 13 4.66 -17.27 -0.61
N ALA A 14 4.24 -18.52 -0.85
CA ALA A 14 4.50 -19.21 -2.12
C ALA A 14 3.88 -18.47 -3.30
N PHE A 15 2.64 -17.98 -3.15
CA PHE A 15 1.97 -17.18 -4.17
C PHE A 15 2.71 -15.85 -4.43
N ALA A 16 3.10 -15.12 -3.38
CA ALA A 16 3.79 -13.85 -3.51
C ALA A 16 5.17 -13.99 -4.19
N ILE A 17 5.93 -15.03 -3.83
CA ILE A 17 7.19 -15.37 -4.49
C ILE A 17 6.93 -15.73 -5.95
N GLY A 18 5.96 -16.61 -6.23
CA GLY A 18 5.59 -16.99 -7.59
C GLY A 18 5.15 -15.79 -8.43
N PHE A 19 4.37 -14.87 -7.85
CA PHE A 19 3.92 -13.64 -8.49
C PHE A 19 5.08 -12.70 -8.81
N SER A 20 5.99 -12.46 -7.86
CA SER A 20 7.19 -11.65 -8.12
C SER A 20 8.12 -12.27 -9.17
N ALA A 21 8.30 -13.59 -9.16
CA ALA A 21 9.11 -14.30 -10.14
C ALA A 21 8.47 -14.29 -11.53
N ALA A 22 7.14 -14.47 -11.60
CA ALA A 22 6.38 -14.36 -12.84
C ALA A 22 6.42 -12.93 -13.40
N ALA A 23 6.37 -11.91 -12.54
CA ALA A 23 6.51 -10.51 -12.95
C ALA A 23 7.84 -10.26 -13.67
N LEU A 24 8.95 -10.78 -13.15
CA LEU A 24 10.28 -10.67 -13.78
C LEU A 24 10.44 -11.55 -15.03
N ARG A 25 9.71 -12.67 -15.11
CA ARG A 25 9.83 -13.63 -16.20
C ARG A 25 9.01 -13.24 -17.43
N TYR A 26 7.81 -12.72 -17.23
CA TYR A 26 6.86 -12.43 -18.32
C TYR A 26 6.87 -10.97 -18.75
N TYR A 27 7.33 -10.05 -17.90
CA TYR A 27 7.31 -8.62 -18.20
C TYR A 27 8.71 -8.03 -18.13
N PRO A 28 9.04 -7.09 -19.04
CA PRO A 28 10.29 -6.37 -18.94
C PRO A 28 10.32 -5.58 -17.63
N TYR A 29 11.38 -5.79 -16.86
CA TYR A 29 11.61 -5.03 -15.63
C TYR A 29 11.98 -3.57 -15.93
N TRP A 30 12.73 -3.35 -17.02
CA TRP A 30 13.18 -2.02 -17.46
C TRP A 30 13.09 -1.92 -18.99
N GLY A 31 12.67 -0.77 -19.49
CA GLY A 31 12.55 -0.49 -20.93
C GLY A 31 13.24 0.82 -21.34
N PRO A 32 13.22 1.18 -22.63
CA PRO A 32 13.94 2.33 -23.16
C PRO A 32 13.50 3.69 -22.58
N GLY A 33 12.27 3.77 -22.07
CA GLY A 33 11.69 5.00 -21.50
C GLY A 33 11.58 5.02 -19.96
N GLY A 34 11.99 3.98 -19.25
CA GLY A 34 11.78 3.86 -17.79
C GLY A 34 11.51 2.42 -17.32
N PRO A 35 10.99 2.23 -16.09
CA PRO A 35 10.62 0.92 -15.55
C PRO A 35 9.54 0.30 -16.44
N GLY A 36 9.76 -0.95 -16.80
CA GLY A 36 8.79 -1.70 -17.60
C GLY A 36 7.63 -2.18 -16.75
N SER A 37 6.64 -2.81 -17.39
CA SER A 37 5.42 -3.29 -16.73
C SER A 37 5.67 -4.35 -15.66
N GLY A 38 6.87 -4.94 -15.59
CA GLY A 38 7.29 -5.89 -14.56
C GLY A 38 7.79 -5.24 -13.25
N PHE A 39 8.14 -3.96 -13.25
CA PHE A 39 8.72 -3.28 -12.08
C PHE A 39 7.74 -3.20 -10.90
N LEU A 40 6.52 -2.70 -11.15
CA LEU A 40 5.51 -2.52 -10.11
C LEU A 40 5.00 -3.86 -9.57
N PRO A 41 4.63 -4.86 -10.40
CA PRO A 41 4.21 -6.17 -9.92
C PRO A 41 5.31 -6.91 -9.14
N PHE A 42 6.59 -6.74 -9.50
CA PHE A 42 7.70 -7.32 -8.75
C PHE A 42 7.76 -6.77 -7.31
N TRP A 43 7.81 -5.46 -7.14
CA TRP A 43 7.87 -4.83 -5.82
C TRP A 43 6.61 -5.11 -4.98
N LEU A 44 5.44 -5.17 -5.63
CA LEU A 44 4.20 -5.57 -4.98
C LEU A 44 4.28 -7.02 -4.47
N GLY A 45 4.81 -7.94 -5.28
CA GLY A 45 5.07 -9.31 -4.87
C GLY A 45 6.08 -9.43 -3.72
N VAL A 46 7.14 -8.61 -3.72
CA VAL A 46 8.11 -8.56 -2.61
C VAL A 46 7.46 -8.08 -1.32
N ALA A 47 6.66 -7.01 -1.37
CA ALA A 47 5.93 -6.52 -0.20
C ALA A 47 4.93 -7.56 0.33
N MET A 48 4.19 -8.22 -0.56
CA MET A 48 3.30 -9.33 -0.21
C MET A 48 4.07 -10.48 0.43
N ALA A 49 5.25 -10.84 -0.09
CA ALA A 49 6.08 -11.91 0.46
C ALA A 49 6.58 -11.53 1.88
N ALA A 50 6.98 -10.28 2.09
CA ALA A 50 7.41 -9.79 3.40
C ALA A 50 6.26 -9.85 4.43
N LEU A 51 5.06 -9.40 4.06
CA LEU A 51 3.88 -9.47 4.93
C LEU A 51 3.45 -10.91 5.22
N ALA A 52 3.48 -11.79 4.21
CA ALA A 52 3.19 -13.21 4.36
C ALA A 52 4.23 -13.90 5.27
N LEU A 53 5.50 -13.51 5.18
CA LEU A 53 6.56 -14.00 6.05
C LEU A 53 6.33 -13.53 7.50
N MET A 54 5.99 -12.26 7.71
CA MET A 54 5.64 -11.75 9.05
C MET A 54 4.45 -12.50 9.64
N LEU A 55 3.41 -12.78 8.85
CA LEU A 55 2.25 -13.56 9.28
C LEU A 55 2.65 -14.99 9.63
N PHE A 56 3.47 -15.63 8.79
CA PHE A 56 3.94 -16.99 9.00
C PHE A 56 4.79 -17.10 10.29
N VAL A 57 5.79 -16.22 10.44
CA VAL A 57 6.64 -16.16 11.65
C VAL A 57 5.80 -15.83 12.89
N GLY A 58 4.84 -14.91 12.77
CA GLY A 58 3.87 -14.61 13.82
C GLY A 58 3.05 -15.85 14.22
N ALA A 59 2.53 -16.61 13.26
CA ALA A 59 1.78 -17.85 13.51
C ALA A 59 2.64 -18.98 14.10
N LEU A 60 3.97 -18.95 13.90
CA LEU A 60 4.91 -19.85 14.56
C LEU A 60 5.18 -19.44 16.02
N ARG A 61 5.27 -18.13 16.29
CA ARG A 61 5.66 -17.58 17.60
C ARG A 61 4.49 -17.33 18.55
N SER A 62 3.28 -17.13 18.04
CA SER A 62 2.10 -16.79 18.84
C SER A 62 1.53 -18.00 19.60
N ARG A 63 1.41 -17.85 20.92
CA ARG A 63 0.72 -18.81 21.81
C ARG A 63 -0.74 -18.44 22.11
N GLU A 64 -1.19 -17.26 21.71
CA GLU A 64 -2.53 -16.73 21.96
C GLU A 64 -3.60 -17.35 21.01
N PRO A 65 -4.87 -17.46 21.43
CA PRO A 65 -5.99 -17.70 20.52
C PRO A 65 -6.09 -16.54 19.51
N GLY A 66 -6.28 -16.85 18.22
CA GLY A 66 -6.32 -15.83 17.16
C GLY A 66 -7.44 -14.81 17.38
N ALA A 67 -7.13 -13.53 17.14
CA ALA A 67 -8.13 -12.47 17.13
C ALA A 67 -9.23 -12.78 16.07
N PRO A 68 -10.48 -12.34 16.28
CA PRO A 68 -11.55 -12.53 15.31
C PRO A 68 -11.16 -11.99 13.92
N TRP A 69 -11.40 -12.79 12.88
CA TRP A 69 -10.98 -12.49 11.50
C TRP A 69 -11.61 -11.20 10.94
N LEU A 70 -12.80 -10.84 11.42
CA LEU A 70 -13.39 -9.52 11.21
C LEU A 70 -13.47 -8.77 12.55
N PRO A 71 -13.02 -7.50 12.59
CA PRO A 71 -13.28 -6.65 13.73
C PRO A 71 -14.79 -6.40 13.86
N ALA A 72 -15.41 -6.83 14.96
CA ALA A 72 -16.81 -6.53 15.22
C ALA A 72 -16.98 -5.11 15.80
N GLY A 73 -18.11 -4.46 15.51
CA GLY A 73 -18.46 -3.15 16.09
C GLY A 73 -17.63 -1.98 15.55
N ALA A 74 -16.91 -1.28 16.43
CA ALA A 74 -16.15 -0.06 16.08
C ALA A 74 -15.05 -0.30 15.04
N GLY A 75 -14.45 -1.49 15.03
CA GLY A 75 -13.40 -1.82 14.05
C GLY A 75 -13.95 -2.06 12.63
N LEU A 76 -15.19 -2.53 12.47
CA LEU A 76 -15.84 -2.63 11.16
C LEU A 76 -16.12 -1.25 10.57
N LYS A 77 -16.59 -0.30 11.41
CA LYS A 77 -16.76 1.10 10.99
C LYS A 77 -15.43 1.70 10.56
N ARG A 78 -14.36 1.47 11.32
CA ARG A 78 -13.02 1.95 10.97
C ARG A 78 -12.53 1.37 9.65
N LEU A 79 -12.72 0.07 9.44
CA LEU A 79 -12.39 -0.60 8.17
C LEU A 79 -13.19 -0.01 7.00
N ALA A 80 -14.49 0.18 7.16
CA ALA A 80 -15.35 0.78 6.14
C ALA A 80 -14.94 2.22 5.80
N VAL A 81 -14.57 3.03 6.81
CA VAL A 81 -14.07 4.39 6.61
C VAL A 81 -12.74 4.40 5.85
N VAL A 82 -11.80 3.52 6.18
CA VAL A 82 -10.52 3.42 5.45
C VAL A 82 -10.74 3.01 3.99
N LEU A 83 -11.60 2.01 3.75
CA LEU A 83 -11.94 1.58 2.40
C LEU A 83 -12.61 2.69 1.61
N GLY A 84 -13.61 3.37 2.21
CA GLY A 84 -14.29 4.51 1.59
C GLY A 84 -13.34 5.66 1.29
N ALA A 85 -12.44 6.01 2.22
CA ALA A 85 -11.43 7.05 2.02
C ALA A 85 -10.44 6.69 0.91
N THR A 86 -10.05 5.42 0.81
CA THR A 86 -9.16 4.93 -0.27
C THR A 86 -9.84 5.04 -1.63
N VAL A 87 -11.10 4.64 -1.75
CA VAL A 87 -11.86 4.77 -3.00
C VAL A 87 -12.04 6.24 -3.37
N ALA A 88 -12.38 7.10 -2.41
CA ALA A 88 -12.50 8.54 -2.62
C ALA A 88 -11.17 9.16 -3.06
N PHE A 89 -10.04 8.74 -2.48
CA PHE A 89 -8.72 9.18 -2.89
C PHE A 89 -8.43 8.82 -4.35
N VAL A 90 -8.67 7.57 -4.76
CA VAL A 90 -8.47 7.14 -6.16
C VAL A 90 -9.36 7.94 -7.13
N ALA A 91 -10.61 8.24 -6.74
CA ALA A 91 -11.47 9.09 -7.54
C ALA A 91 -10.97 10.54 -7.62
N LEU A 92 -10.48 11.09 -6.50
CA LEU A 92 -9.92 12.44 -6.43
C LEU A 92 -8.60 12.60 -7.18
N LEU A 93 -7.80 11.52 -7.32
CA LEU A 93 -6.53 11.57 -8.06
C LEU A 93 -6.74 12.09 -9.49
N ASN A 94 -7.85 11.73 -10.14
CA ASN A 94 -8.17 12.19 -11.50
C ASN A 94 -8.56 13.67 -11.56
N VAL A 95 -8.93 14.30 -10.44
CA VAL A 95 -9.43 15.68 -10.38
C VAL A 95 -8.36 16.63 -9.84
N VAL A 96 -7.73 16.25 -8.73
CA VAL A 96 -6.86 17.14 -7.93
C VAL A 96 -5.37 16.83 -8.12
N GLY A 97 -5.03 15.73 -8.80
CA GLY A 97 -3.64 15.30 -9.00
C GLY A 97 -3.03 14.59 -7.78
N MET A 98 -1.87 13.98 -7.99
CA MET A 98 -1.30 13.05 -7.01
C MET A 98 -0.80 13.71 -5.72
N ILE A 99 -0.23 14.91 -5.79
CA ILE A 99 0.31 15.60 -4.61
C ILE A 99 -0.83 16.02 -3.67
N LEU A 100 -1.79 16.79 -4.20
CA LEU A 100 -2.92 17.28 -3.40
C LEU A 100 -3.83 16.14 -2.93
N GLY A 101 -4.06 15.13 -3.78
CA GLY A 101 -4.78 13.93 -3.38
C GLY A 101 -4.11 13.22 -2.20
N THR A 102 -2.79 13.04 -2.24
CA THR A 102 -2.03 12.32 -1.19
C THR A 102 -2.06 13.11 0.12
N VAL A 103 -1.90 14.44 0.06
CA VAL A 103 -2.01 15.31 1.25
C VAL A 103 -3.40 15.22 1.86
N LEU A 104 -4.46 15.36 1.05
CA LEU A 104 -5.85 15.28 1.53
C LEU A 104 -6.16 13.91 2.13
N PHE A 105 -5.71 12.83 1.49
CA PHE A 105 -5.90 11.47 1.98
C PHE A 105 -5.19 11.25 3.32
N LEU A 106 -3.93 11.66 3.44
CA LEU A 106 -3.16 11.51 4.68
C LEU A 106 -3.69 12.40 5.81
N VAL A 107 -4.13 13.62 5.50
CA VAL A 107 -4.80 14.47 6.49
C VAL A 107 -6.11 13.82 6.93
N ALA A 108 -6.95 13.34 6.01
CA ALA A 108 -8.20 12.65 6.34
C ALA A 108 -7.94 11.45 7.26
N LEU A 109 -6.95 10.62 6.92
CA LEU A 109 -6.67 9.40 7.66
C LEU A 109 -6.00 9.69 9.02
N LEU A 110 -4.86 10.39 9.04
CA LEU A 110 -4.09 10.62 10.26
C LEU A 110 -4.82 11.57 11.23
N LYS A 111 -5.54 12.58 10.71
CA LYS A 111 -6.23 13.56 11.57
C LYS A 111 -7.58 13.05 12.04
N PHE A 112 -8.45 12.59 11.13
CA PHE A 112 -9.83 12.25 11.49
C PHE A 112 -9.97 10.82 11.99
N LEU A 113 -9.15 9.87 11.51
CA LEU A 113 -9.24 8.48 11.94
C LEU A 113 -8.36 8.15 13.14
N GLU A 114 -7.17 8.75 13.22
CA GLU A 114 -6.17 8.43 14.25
C GLU A 114 -6.00 9.53 15.31
N GLY A 115 -6.50 10.74 15.06
CA GLY A 115 -6.48 11.84 16.04
C GLY A 115 -5.09 12.47 16.24
N TYR A 116 -4.15 12.29 15.32
CA TYR A 116 -2.80 12.81 15.46
C TYR A 116 -2.74 14.35 15.48
N GLY A 117 -1.65 14.89 16.05
CA GLY A 117 -1.38 16.33 16.11
C GLY A 117 -1.08 16.91 14.72
N TRP A 118 -1.46 18.18 14.49
CA TRP A 118 -1.28 18.83 13.18
C TRP A 118 0.17 18.83 12.68
N LEU A 119 1.14 18.96 13.58
CA LEU A 119 2.58 18.90 13.26
C LEU A 119 3.00 17.52 12.73
N THR A 120 2.55 16.43 13.35
CA THR A 120 2.87 15.07 12.88
C THR A 120 2.12 14.76 11.59
N THR A 121 0.86 15.15 11.47
CA THR A 121 0.07 14.97 10.24
C THR A 121 0.70 15.71 9.05
N LEU A 122 1.04 16.99 9.20
CA LEU A 122 1.64 17.77 8.11
C LEU A 122 3.07 17.31 7.79
N GLY A 123 3.86 16.96 8.81
CA GLY A 123 5.20 16.42 8.62
C GLY A 123 5.19 15.11 7.83
N VAL A 124 4.33 14.16 8.21
CA VAL A 124 4.17 12.89 7.49
C VAL A 124 3.60 13.13 6.10
N ALA A 125 2.56 13.96 5.94
CA ALA A 125 1.96 14.25 4.64
C ALA A 125 2.97 14.88 3.67
N ALA A 126 3.75 15.86 4.11
CA ALA A 126 4.79 16.50 3.30
C ALA A 126 5.93 15.54 2.95
N ALA A 127 6.40 14.75 3.92
CA ALA A 127 7.43 13.74 3.69
C ALA A 127 6.97 12.67 2.70
N THR A 128 5.75 12.14 2.86
CA THR A 128 5.19 11.14 1.96
C THR A 128 4.96 11.70 0.56
N ALA A 129 4.41 12.91 0.43
CA ALA A 129 4.25 13.57 -0.86
C ALA A 129 5.60 13.80 -1.56
N GLY A 130 6.63 14.23 -0.82
CA GLY A 130 7.98 14.46 -1.33
C GLY A 130 8.67 13.16 -1.78
N VAL A 131 8.57 12.09 -0.98
CA VAL A 131 9.08 10.76 -1.35
C VAL A 131 8.35 10.25 -2.59
N ASN A 132 7.03 10.40 -2.66
CA ASN A 132 6.24 9.97 -3.81
C ASN A 132 6.67 10.73 -5.09
N TYR A 133 6.84 12.05 -5.00
CA TYR A 133 7.38 12.85 -6.11
C TYR A 133 8.77 12.35 -6.53
N PHE A 134 9.68 12.12 -5.58
CA PHE A 134 11.04 11.66 -5.90
C PHE A 134 11.06 10.27 -6.53
N VAL A 135 10.29 9.32 -5.99
CA VAL A 135 10.19 7.95 -6.50
C VAL A 135 9.69 7.96 -7.94
N PHE A 136 8.63 8.69 -8.23
CA PHE A 136 8.08 8.69 -9.57
C PHE A 136 8.87 9.54 -10.57
N THR A 137 9.42 10.68 -10.15
CA THR A 137 10.16 11.58 -11.05
C THR A 137 11.58 11.07 -11.31
N SER A 138 12.29 10.67 -10.26
CA SER A 138 13.69 10.23 -10.36
C SER A 138 13.82 8.74 -10.66
N TRP A 139 12.95 7.91 -10.07
CA TRP A 139 13.05 6.45 -10.19
C TRP A 139 12.19 5.89 -11.31
N LEU A 140 10.91 6.26 -11.39
CA LEU A 140 10.02 5.72 -12.42
C LEU A 140 10.01 6.50 -13.73
N ARG A 141 10.29 7.81 -13.78
CA ARG A 141 10.15 8.62 -15.02
C ARG A 141 8.83 8.39 -15.80
N VAL A 142 7.77 7.97 -15.11
CA VAL A 142 6.43 7.74 -15.69
C VAL A 142 5.67 9.07 -15.67
N PRO A 143 4.84 9.38 -16.68
CA PRO A 143 4.00 10.58 -16.68
C PRO A 143 3.18 10.63 -15.38
N PHE A 144 3.49 11.62 -14.57
CA PHE A 144 2.82 11.90 -13.32
C PHE A 144 1.37 12.33 -13.65
N PRO A 145 0.34 11.82 -12.95
CA PRO A 145 -1.00 12.38 -13.08
C PRO A 145 -0.98 13.81 -12.53
N VAL A 146 -0.74 14.74 -13.44
CA VAL A 146 -0.78 16.19 -13.21
C VAL A 146 -2.24 16.60 -13.13
N SER A 147 -2.56 17.45 -12.15
CA SER A 147 -3.89 18.05 -12.06
C SER A 147 -4.16 18.92 -13.30
N LEU A 148 -5.42 19.33 -13.50
CA LEU A 148 -5.80 20.34 -14.51
C LEU A 148 -5.01 21.67 -14.40
N LEU A 149 -4.27 21.88 -13.31
CA LEU A 149 -3.43 23.06 -13.06
C LEU A 149 -1.95 22.88 -13.45
N GLY A 150 -1.53 21.69 -13.93
CA GLY A 150 -0.18 21.46 -14.47
C GLY A 150 0.90 21.12 -13.43
N PHE A 151 0.49 20.76 -12.21
CA PHE A 151 1.34 20.24 -11.13
C PHE A 151 0.65 19.08 -10.40
#